data_AF-A0A644UJJ8-F1
#
_entry.id   AF-A0A644UJJ8-F1
#
_cell.length_a   1.000
_cell.length_b   1.000
_cell.length_c   1.000
_cell.angle_alpha   90.00
_cell.angle_beta   90.00
_cell.angle_gamma   90.00
#
_symmetry.space_group_name_H-M   'P 1'
#
loop_
_entity.id
_entity.type
_entity.pdbx_description
1 polymer ?
#
loop_
_entity_poly.entity_id
_entity_poly.type
_entity_poly.pdbx_seq_one_letter_code
_entity_poly.pdbx_strand_id
1 'polypeptide(L)'
;MQDIMMKRRKLIVNRNLISIFVRINQKKKQAMATNHKVTYWVEMSDYDLETASAMLTTGRYLYVGFMCHQAIEKILKARICSISEETPPYIHNLSRLAEKAFINEGLTDDQYEVIDLLDPLNIEARYPSYKEKLMKSLTQEKCITLIEQTKKLQQWIKTKL
;
A
#
# COMPACT_ATOMS: atom_id res chain seq x y z
N MET A 1 5.48 37.12 -49.63
CA MET A 1 4.41 36.29 -49.00
C MET A 1 4.92 34.92 -48.49
N GLN A 2 5.76 34.20 -49.25
CA GLN A 2 6.35 32.90 -48.84
C GLN A 2 7.26 32.96 -47.59
N ASP A 3 8.04 34.03 -47.42
CA ASP A 3 8.98 34.16 -46.28
C ASP A 3 8.27 34.36 -44.92
N ILE A 4 7.13 35.06 -44.92
CA ILE A 4 6.26 35.22 -43.74
C ILE A 4 5.59 33.89 -43.36
N MET A 5 5.17 33.09 -44.36
CA MET A 5 4.62 31.75 -44.15
C MET A 5 5.67 30.79 -43.55
N MET A 6 6.93 30.88 -43.98
CA MET A 6 8.04 30.07 -43.45
C MET A 6 8.41 30.45 -42.01
N LYS A 7 8.47 31.76 -41.69
CA LYS A 7 8.70 32.24 -40.31
C LYS A 7 7.58 31.82 -39.36
N ARG A 8 6.31 31.90 -39.79
CA ARG A 8 5.16 31.42 -39.01
C ARG A 8 5.22 29.90 -38.77
N ARG A 9 5.59 29.10 -39.78
CA ARG A 9 5.79 27.64 -39.61
C ARG A 9 6.90 27.31 -38.60
N LYS A 10 8.06 27.97 -38.67
CA LYS A 10 9.14 27.80 -37.68
C LYS A 10 8.69 28.17 -36.26
N LEU A 11 7.93 29.25 -36.09
CA LEU A 11 7.40 29.68 -34.78
C LEU A 11 6.39 28.69 -34.18
N ILE A 12 5.51 28.12 -35.02
CA ILE A 12 4.50 27.13 -34.63
C ILE A 12 5.17 25.80 -34.24
N VAL A 13 6.15 25.33 -35.02
CA VAL A 13 6.93 24.13 -34.71
C VAL A 13 7.68 24.30 -33.38
N ASN A 14 8.26 25.47 -33.13
CA ASN A 14 8.97 25.77 -31.88
C ASN A 14 8.02 25.81 -30.66
N ARG A 15 6.81 26.37 -30.81
CA ARG A 15 5.76 26.32 -29.76
C ARG A 15 5.29 24.89 -29.47
N ASN A 16 5.12 24.05 -30.49
CA ASN A 16 4.74 22.65 -30.30
C ASN A 16 5.84 21.86 -29.56
N LEU A 17 7.10 22.06 -29.93
CA LEU A 17 8.26 21.44 -29.26
C LEU A 17 8.37 21.86 -27.79
N ILE A 18 8.16 23.14 -27.47
CA ILE A 18 8.12 23.63 -26.08
C ILE A 18 6.97 22.97 -25.30
N SER A 19 5.77 22.87 -25.89
CA SER A 19 4.64 22.21 -25.21
C SER A 19 4.88 20.72 -24.94
N ILE A 20 5.54 20.02 -25.88
CA ILE A 20 5.92 18.62 -25.75
C ILE A 20 6.97 18.47 -24.64
N PHE A 21 8.00 19.32 -24.63
CA PHE A 21 9.03 19.31 -23.59
C PHE A 21 8.46 19.58 -22.18
N VAL A 22 7.55 20.55 -22.06
CA VAL A 22 6.85 20.82 -20.78
C VAL A 22 6.04 19.60 -20.34
N ARG A 23 5.26 18.98 -21.24
CA ARG A 23 4.49 17.76 -20.94
C ARG A 23 5.38 16.58 -20.53
N ILE A 24 6.54 16.40 -21.18
CA ILE A 24 7.52 15.36 -20.84
C ILE A 24 8.08 15.59 -19.44
N ASN A 25 8.50 16.82 -19.12
CA ASN A 25 9.02 17.13 -17.79
C ASN A 25 7.96 17.00 -16.70
N GLN A 26 6.72 17.39 -16.99
CA GLN A 26 5.60 17.22 -16.08
C GLN A 26 5.32 15.74 -15.80
N LYS A 27 5.29 14.89 -16.84
CA LYS A 27 5.18 13.43 -16.69
C LYS A 27 6.35 12.83 -15.90
N LYS A 28 7.59 13.26 -16.14
CA LYS A 28 8.77 12.80 -15.39
C LYS A 28 8.68 13.16 -13.90
N LYS A 29 8.32 14.41 -13.59
CA LYS A 29 8.12 14.86 -12.21
C LYS A 29 7.00 14.08 -11.52
N GLN A 30 5.94 13.76 -12.25
CA GLN A 30 4.80 12.98 -11.77
C GLN A 30 5.17 11.53 -11.48
N ALA A 31 5.87 10.86 -12.41
CA ALA A 31 6.38 9.50 -12.21
C ALA A 31 7.31 9.41 -10.98
N MET A 32 8.16 10.42 -10.78
CA MET A 32 9.04 10.51 -9.60
C MET A 32 8.23 10.67 -8.31
N ALA A 33 7.22 11.53 -8.29
CA ALA A 33 6.35 11.73 -7.13
C ALA A 33 5.54 10.48 -6.75
N THR A 34 5.01 9.76 -7.75
CA THR A 34 4.33 8.47 -7.54
C THR A 34 5.27 7.43 -6.94
N ASN A 35 6.50 7.35 -7.45
CA ASN A 35 7.53 6.45 -6.92
C ASN A 35 7.80 6.71 -5.44
N HIS A 36 7.98 7.98 -5.03
CA HIS A 36 8.17 8.34 -3.63
C HIS A 36 7.02 7.91 -2.71
N LYS A 37 5.75 8.04 -3.16
CA LYS A 37 4.59 7.60 -2.36
C LYS A 37 4.57 6.07 -2.21
N VAL A 38 4.85 5.33 -3.28
CA VAL A 38 4.91 3.86 -3.23
C VAL A 38 6.01 3.42 -2.27
N THR A 39 7.23 3.95 -2.41
CA THR A 39 8.36 3.66 -1.52
C THR A 39 8.01 3.91 -0.06
N TYR A 40 7.43 5.07 0.25
CA TYR A 40 7.01 5.42 1.61
C TYR A 40 6.08 4.35 2.23
N TRP A 41 5.05 3.94 1.50
CA TRP A 41 4.10 2.93 2.01
C TRP A 41 4.71 1.53 2.12
N VAL A 42 5.64 1.17 1.22
CA VAL A 42 6.39 -0.08 1.30
C VAL A 42 7.28 -0.10 2.54
N GLU A 43 8.06 0.95 2.78
CA GLU A 43 8.94 1.08 3.95
C GLU A 43 8.15 1.02 5.27
N MET A 44 7.00 1.71 5.32
CA MET A 44 6.12 1.68 6.48
C MET A 44 5.52 0.28 6.73
N SER A 45 5.21 -0.47 5.66
CA SER A 45 4.72 -1.84 5.75
C SER A 45 5.80 -2.80 6.27
N ASP A 46 7.03 -2.64 5.80
CA ASP A 46 8.19 -3.44 6.25
C ASP A 46 8.52 -3.17 7.72
N TYR A 47 8.56 -1.90 8.10
CA TYR A 47 8.78 -1.48 9.48
C TYR A 47 7.76 -2.08 10.45
N ASP A 48 6.49 -2.17 10.04
CA ASP A 48 5.45 -2.77 10.88
C ASP A 48 5.63 -4.28 11.05
N LEU A 49 6.06 -5.01 10.02
CA LEU A 49 6.37 -6.45 10.15
C LEU A 49 7.58 -6.71 11.06
N GLU A 50 8.60 -5.87 10.99
CA GLU A 50 9.73 -5.88 11.92
C GLU A 50 9.26 -5.60 13.35
N THR A 51 8.38 -4.60 13.50
CA THR A 51 7.77 -4.26 14.79
C THR A 51 6.93 -5.41 15.33
N ALA A 52 6.15 -6.10 14.49
CA ALA A 52 5.39 -7.29 14.89
C ALA A 52 6.31 -8.38 15.46
N SER A 53 7.48 -8.58 14.85
CA SER A 53 8.50 -9.53 15.34
C SER A 53 9.06 -9.11 16.70
N ALA A 54 9.35 -7.82 16.90
CA ALA A 54 9.78 -7.30 18.21
C ALA A 54 8.69 -7.43 19.29
N MET A 55 7.42 -7.22 18.93
CA MET A 55 6.29 -7.43 19.84
C MET A 55 6.14 -8.90 20.23
N LEU A 56 6.40 -9.83 19.31
CA LEU A 56 6.40 -11.26 19.59
C LEU A 56 7.48 -11.62 20.62
N THR A 57 8.72 -11.15 20.43
CA THR A 57 9.84 -11.40 21.36
C THR A 57 9.53 -10.91 22.78
N THR A 58 8.74 -9.85 22.91
CA THR A 58 8.38 -9.26 24.20
C THR A 58 7.05 -9.76 24.77
N GLY A 59 6.40 -10.74 24.12
CA GLY A 59 5.14 -11.31 24.58
C GLY A 59 3.90 -10.41 24.40
N ARG A 60 4.00 -9.35 23.59
CA ARG A 60 2.93 -8.37 23.35
C ARG A 60 2.01 -8.80 22.22
N TYR A 61 1.34 -9.93 22.39
CA TYR A 61 0.61 -10.61 21.29
C TYR A 61 -0.51 -9.80 20.65
N LEU A 62 -1.26 -8.99 21.40
CA LEU A 62 -2.26 -8.08 20.82
C LEU A 62 -1.62 -7.10 19.82
N TYR A 63 -0.42 -6.61 20.14
CA TYR A 63 0.33 -5.70 19.29
C TYR A 63 0.99 -6.44 18.12
N VAL A 64 1.31 -7.73 18.24
CA VAL A 64 1.69 -8.54 17.07
C VAL A 64 0.57 -8.52 16.04
N GLY A 65 -0.65 -8.87 16.47
CA GLY A 65 -1.82 -8.89 15.57
C GLY A 65 -2.10 -7.53 14.95
N PHE A 66 -2.06 -6.46 15.75
CA PHE A 66 -2.25 -5.11 15.27
C PHE A 66 -1.18 -4.69 14.24
N MET A 67 0.09 -4.98 14.49
CA MET A 67 1.16 -4.63 13.55
C MET A 67 1.07 -5.43 12.24
N CYS A 68 0.65 -6.70 12.30
CA CYS A 68 0.37 -7.48 11.10
C CYS A 68 -0.76 -6.86 10.26
N HIS A 69 -1.83 -6.40 10.91
CA HIS A 69 -2.91 -5.68 10.22
C HIS A 69 -2.37 -4.41 9.53
N GLN A 70 -1.64 -3.57 10.27
CA GLN A 70 -1.10 -2.31 9.75
C GLN A 70 -0.13 -2.55 8.58
N ALA A 71 0.69 -3.60 8.64
CA ALA A 71 1.58 -3.97 7.55
C ALA A 71 0.82 -4.25 6.25
N ILE A 72 -0.28 -5.02 6.31
CA ILE A 72 -1.10 -5.32 5.13
C ILE A 72 -1.86 -4.07 4.66
N GLU A 73 -2.39 -3.26 5.57
CA GLU A 73 -3.03 -1.99 5.23
C GLU A 73 -2.08 -1.10 4.41
N LYS A 74 -0.85 -0.94 4.88
CA LYS A 74 0.16 -0.08 4.24
C LYS A 74 0.62 -0.60 2.89
N ILE A 75 0.83 -1.92 2.72
CA ILE A 75 1.22 -2.45 1.41
C ILE A 75 0.08 -2.38 0.39
N LEU A 76 -1.18 -2.52 0.81
CA LEU A 76 -2.33 -2.27 -0.05
C LEU A 76 -2.40 -0.80 -0.46
N LYS A 77 -2.08 0.12 0.46
CA LYS A 77 -1.97 1.56 0.15
C LYS A 77 -0.82 1.86 -0.82
N ALA A 78 0.32 1.18 -0.70
CA ALA A 78 1.39 1.22 -1.71
C ALA A 78 0.87 0.79 -3.09
N ARG A 79 0.12 -0.32 -3.15
CA ARG A 79 -0.47 -0.80 -4.41
C ARG A 79 -1.45 0.21 -5.00
N ILE A 80 -2.32 0.81 -4.20
CA ILE A 80 -3.22 1.88 -4.64
C ILE A 80 -2.42 3.04 -5.23
N CYS A 81 -1.37 3.51 -4.54
CA CYS A 81 -0.49 4.56 -5.07
C CYS A 81 0.27 4.15 -6.36
N SER A 82 0.53 2.86 -6.59
CA SER A 82 1.23 2.40 -7.80
C SER A 82 0.35 2.48 -9.05
N ILE A 83 -0.97 2.37 -8.89
CA ILE A 83 -1.94 2.35 -10.00
C ILE A 83 -2.75 3.64 -10.13
N SER A 84 -2.79 4.46 -9.08
CA SER A 84 -3.51 5.72 -9.07
C SER A 84 -2.69 6.83 -8.42
N GLU A 85 -2.95 8.07 -8.84
CA GLU A 85 -2.32 9.26 -8.25
C GLU A 85 -3.00 9.69 -6.94
N GLU A 86 -4.06 8.98 -6.56
CA GLU A 86 -4.91 9.31 -5.43
C GLU A 86 -4.19 9.06 -4.11
N THR A 87 -4.55 9.88 -3.12
CA THR A 87 -4.17 9.58 -1.74
C THR A 87 -4.97 8.36 -1.31
N PRO A 88 -4.33 7.31 -0.78
CA PRO A 88 -5.05 6.13 -0.34
C PRO A 88 -6.13 6.51 0.68
N PRO A 89 -7.32 5.89 0.60
CA PRO A 89 -8.43 6.28 1.45
C PRO A 89 -8.12 6.01 2.92
N TYR A 90 -8.74 6.79 3.81
CA TYR A 90 -8.70 6.56 5.25
C TYR A 90 -9.68 5.43 5.63
N ILE A 91 -9.36 4.21 5.18
CA ILE A 91 -10.11 2.98 5.41
C ILE A 91 -9.12 1.96 5.98
N HIS A 92 -9.59 1.19 6.97
CA HIS A 92 -8.81 0.14 7.63
C HIS A 92 -9.30 -1.28 7.32
N ASN A 93 -10.42 -1.42 6.60
CA ASN A 93 -10.88 -2.73 6.18
C ASN A 93 -10.01 -3.22 5.01
N LEU A 94 -9.32 -4.33 5.20
CA LEU A 94 -8.33 -4.85 4.28
C LEU A 94 -8.97 -5.39 3.00
N SER A 95 -10.13 -6.05 3.08
CA SER A 95 -10.88 -6.53 1.91
C SER A 95 -11.25 -5.38 0.97
N ARG A 96 -11.79 -4.28 1.51
CA ARG A 96 -12.10 -3.07 0.73
C ARG A 96 -10.85 -2.39 0.16
N LEU A 97 -9.72 -2.46 0.85
CA LEU A 97 -8.45 -1.96 0.32
C LEU A 97 -7.95 -2.84 -0.83
N ALA A 98 -8.10 -4.17 -0.74
CA ALA A 98 -7.74 -5.11 -1.81
C ALA A 98 -8.58 -4.90 -3.08
N GLU A 99 -9.88 -4.61 -2.93
CA GLU A 99 -10.76 -4.21 -4.04
C GLU A 99 -10.26 -2.91 -4.70
N LYS A 100 -9.96 -1.88 -3.90
CA LYS A 100 -9.45 -0.60 -4.41
C LYS A 100 -8.05 -0.69 -5.02
N ALA A 101 -7.27 -1.67 -4.58
CA ALA A 101 -5.97 -2.01 -5.14
C ALA A 101 -6.09 -2.84 -6.45
N PHE A 102 -7.31 -3.25 -6.84
CA PHE A 102 -7.58 -4.12 -7.99
C PHE A 102 -6.77 -5.43 -7.95
N ILE A 103 -6.67 -6.05 -6.76
CA ILE A 103 -5.96 -7.33 -6.58
C ILE A 103 -6.84 -8.45 -6.00
N ASN A 104 -8.09 -8.14 -5.64
CA ASN A 104 -9.02 -9.08 -5.00
C ASN A 104 -9.24 -10.35 -5.85
N GLU A 105 -9.40 -10.23 -7.16
CA GLU A 105 -9.58 -11.41 -8.05
C GLU A 105 -8.33 -12.30 -8.14
N GLY A 106 -7.16 -11.79 -7.77
CA GLY A 106 -5.90 -12.53 -7.79
C GLY A 106 -5.54 -13.22 -6.47
N LEU A 107 -6.28 -12.94 -5.40
CA LEU A 107 -6.06 -13.55 -4.10
C LEU A 107 -6.49 -15.02 -4.11
N THR A 108 -5.70 -15.87 -3.46
CA THR A 108 -6.10 -17.26 -3.18
C THR A 108 -7.02 -17.32 -1.96
N ASP A 109 -7.76 -18.41 -1.79
CA ASP A 109 -8.60 -18.63 -0.61
C ASP A 109 -7.80 -18.49 0.70
N ASP A 110 -6.62 -19.10 0.78
CA ASP A 110 -5.70 -18.94 1.92
C ASP A 110 -5.34 -17.47 2.21
N GLN A 111 -5.20 -16.63 1.17
CA GLN A 111 -4.87 -15.22 1.35
C GLN A 111 -6.08 -14.41 1.83
N TYR A 112 -7.29 -14.77 1.39
CA TYR A 112 -8.54 -14.23 1.93
C TYR A 112 -8.71 -14.58 3.41
N GLU A 113 -8.44 -15.83 3.80
CA GLU A 113 -8.50 -16.23 5.20
C GLU A 113 -7.55 -15.41 6.09
N VAL A 114 -6.35 -15.09 5.59
CA VAL A 114 -5.40 -14.22 6.29
C VAL A 114 -5.95 -12.80 6.44
N ILE A 115 -6.58 -12.26 5.39
CA ILE A 115 -7.22 -10.94 5.45
C ILE A 115 -8.33 -10.91 6.50
N ASP A 116 -9.22 -11.92 6.49
CA ASP A 116 -10.33 -12.03 7.44
C ASP A 116 -9.84 -12.20 8.89
N LEU A 117 -8.72 -12.89 9.08
CA LEU A 117 -8.07 -13.01 10.39
C LEU A 117 -7.46 -11.70 10.88
N LEU A 118 -6.94 -10.87 9.97
CA LEU A 118 -6.29 -9.60 10.28
C LEU A 118 -7.27 -8.44 10.49
N ASP A 119 -8.39 -8.40 9.78
CA ASP A 119 -9.40 -7.34 9.88
C ASP A 119 -9.88 -7.02 11.32
N PRO A 120 -10.21 -8.00 12.19
CA PRO A 120 -10.59 -7.72 13.58
C PRO A 120 -9.43 -7.20 14.44
N LEU A 121 -8.19 -7.36 14.00
CA LEU A 121 -6.98 -6.98 14.74
C LEU A 121 -6.63 -5.49 14.60
N ASN A 122 -7.40 -4.70 13.84
CA ASN A 122 -7.38 -3.25 14.01
C ASN A 122 -8.02 -2.84 15.34
N ILE A 123 -7.17 -2.55 16.33
CA ILE A 123 -7.58 -2.33 17.72
C ILE A 123 -7.78 -0.85 18.10
N GLU A 124 -7.43 0.12 17.26
CA GLU A 124 -7.43 1.55 17.65
C GLU A 124 -8.81 2.03 18.10
N ALA A 125 -9.86 1.70 17.35
CA ALA A 125 -11.24 2.12 17.63
C ALA A 125 -12.07 1.07 18.42
N ARG A 126 -11.43 0.09 19.07
CA ARG A 126 -12.14 -1.03 19.72
C ARG A 126 -12.25 -0.88 21.23
N TYR A 127 -13.41 -1.27 21.78
CA TYR A 127 -13.67 -1.28 23.23
C TYR A 127 -12.75 -2.26 23.99
N PRO A 128 -12.43 -2.00 25.28
CA PRO A 128 -11.55 -2.86 26.08
C PRO A 128 -11.98 -4.34 26.12
N SER A 129 -13.29 -4.62 26.28
CA SER A 129 -13.83 -5.98 26.33
C SER A 129 -13.61 -6.77 25.03
N TYR A 130 -13.52 -6.09 23.89
CA TYR A 130 -13.18 -6.71 22.61
C TYR A 130 -11.68 -7.04 22.54
N LYS A 131 -10.83 -6.10 22.97
CA LYS A 131 -9.38 -6.31 23.06
C LYS A 131 -9.03 -7.48 23.99
N GLU A 132 -9.73 -7.62 25.11
CA GLU A 132 -9.54 -8.77 26.03
C GLU A 132 -9.85 -10.11 25.35
N LYS A 133 -10.91 -10.18 24.54
CA LYS A 133 -11.25 -11.41 23.79
C LYS A 133 -10.17 -11.76 22.77
N LEU A 134 -9.67 -10.77 22.03
CA LEU A 134 -8.55 -10.96 21.09
C LEU A 134 -7.28 -11.39 21.83
N MET A 135 -6.96 -10.76 22.96
CA MET A 135 -5.79 -11.13 23.76
C MET A 135 -5.83 -12.60 24.20
N LYS A 136 -7.01 -13.10 24.60
CA LYS A 136 -7.18 -14.51 25.01
C LYS A 136 -7.02 -15.48 23.84
N SER A 137 -7.30 -15.05 22.61
CA SER A 137 -7.20 -15.92 21.43
C SER A 137 -5.79 -15.98 20.84
N LEU A 138 -4.95 -14.98 21.10
CA LEU A 138 -3.59 -14.83 20.56
C LEU A 138 -2.55 -15.50 21.48
N THR A 139 -2.07 -16.68 21.08
CA THR A 139 -0.94 -17.38 21.70
C THR A 139 0.35 -17.09 20.96
N GLN A 140 1.50 -17.41 21.58
CA GLN A 140 2.81 -17.27 20.92
C GLN A 140 2.87 -17.99 19.58
N GLU A 141 2.43 -19.25 19.53
CA GLU A 141 2.38 -20.07 18.32
C GLU A 141 1.49 -19.43 17.24
N LYS A 142 0.29 -18.97 17.61
CA LYS A 142 -0.59 -18.27 16.67
C LYS A 142 0.03 -16.99 16.15
N CYS A 143 0.74 -16.24 16.98
CA CYS A 143 1.43 -15.03 16.57
C CYS A 143 2.60 -15.32 15.60
N ILE A 144 3.34 -16.42 15.81
CA ILE A 144 4.38 -16.86 14.86
C ILE A 144 3.75 -17.15 13.49
N THR A 145 2.71 -18.00 13.47
CA THR A 145 1.99 -18.34 12.23
C THR A 145 1.40 -17.10 11.56
N LEU A 146 0.81 -16.21 12.35
CA LEU A 146 0.23 -14.96 11.85
C LEU A 146 1.28 -14.08 11.17
N ILE A 147 2.46 -13.90 11.77
CA ILE A 147 3.56 -13.13 11.17
C ILE A 147 4.01 -13.79 9.86
N GLU A 148 4.18 -15.11 9.82
CA GLU A 148 4.60 -15.83 8.62
C GLU A 148 3.59 -15.68 7.47
N GLN A 149 2.30 -15.86 7.76
CA GLN A 149 1.22 -15.68 6.79
C GLN A 149 1.13 -14.24 6.30
N THR A 150 1.22 -13.27 7.21
CA THR A 150 1.24 -11.84 6.90
C THR A 150 2.41 -11.50 5.99
N LYS A 151 3.61 -12.01 6.28
CA LYS A 151 4.79 -11.81 5.44
C LYS A 151 4.60 -12.40 4.04
N LYS A 152 4.07 -13.61 3.92
CA LYS A 152 3.78 -14.23 2.61
C LYS A 152 2.80 -13.38 1.79
N LEU A 153 1.71 -12.94 2.41
CA LEU A 153 0.72 -12.07 1.76
C LEU A 153 1.35 -10.73 1.35
N GLN A 154 2.09 -10.08 2.24
CA GLN A 154 2.78 -8.81 1.97
C GLN A 154 3.74 -8.93 0.77
N GLN A 155 4.55 -10.00 0.72
CA GLN A 155 5.46 -10.26 -0.39
C GLN A 155 4.73 -10.51 -1.70
N TRP A 156 3.61 -11.23 -1.66
CA TRP A 156 2.77 -11.40 -2.83
C TRP A 156 2.21 -10.06 -3.33
N ILE A 157 1.71 -9.18 -2.45
CA ILE A 157 1.22 -7.85 -2.83
C ILE A 157 2.37 -7.01 -3.41
N LYS A 158 3.59 -7.12 -2.87
CA LYS A 158 4.79 -6.47 -3.44
C LYS A 158 5.07 -6.85 -4.89
N THR A 159 4.78 -8.09 -5.29
CA THR A 159 4.91 -8.51 -6.71
C THR A 159 3.91 -7.85 -7.65
N LYS A 160 2.89 -7.19 -7.08
CA LYS A 160 1.87 -6.48 -7.84
C LYS A 160 2.15 -4.99 -7.96
N LEU A 161 3.17 -4.44 -7.31
CA LEU A 161 3.51 -3.00 -7.36
C LEU A 161 4.01 -2.58 -8.74
#